data_AF-A0A127B880-F1
#
_entry.id   AF-A0A127B880-F1
#
_cell.length_a   1.000
_cell.length_b   1.000
_cell.length_c   1.000
_cell.angle_alpha   90.00
_cell.angle_beta   90.00
_cell.angle_gamma   90.00
#
_symmetry.space_group_name_H-M   'P 1'
#
loop_
_entity.id
_entity.type
_entity.pdbx_description
1 polymer ?
#
loop_
_entity_poly.entity_id
_entity_poly.type
_entity_poly.pdbx_seq_one_letter_code
_entity_poly.pdbx_strand_id
1 'polypeptide(L)'
;MIVKISNCHELGKREGKGFIFVRRELRGFKNGMGGLEVGRAGVTVLVVLLALSLVGNFFLYTMYSEATSEVSKVKSQYEREIITLKGQIKDLEYNVTRLKSGIDTYERMVETLRKSNEELADELYKLRQKYQSLKNEVYPLRNLKKNYELYYNYSRRYFELGEFLKHVITDTERKKLRPHIAAAVSDPSDFAKSIAEITEYVADHVKYAADPEVPAPPHPIIMEESYYIPAPAANIFMTPSETLERGYGDCDDINTLLYAMIRFYMQDFYGEDYALYLVVGYKEEGGGHLFVILPVQGGKMTVLDATGSAYWTGKSLWGEVLGIPTIEAKPVREAWNEYMERIEEPFDKIEVYSIDEYGPIKRFEGSQREFLEWMENVTER
;
A
#
# COMPACT_ATOMS: atom_id res chain seq x y z
N MET A 1 47.25 45.39 -32.78
CA MET A 1 47.11 45.82 -31.37
C MET A 1 47.73 44.72 -30.52
N ILE A 2 49.01 44.83 -30.16
CA ILE A 2 49.56 45.64 -29.04
C ILE A 2 48.88 45.12 -27.75
N VAL A 3 49.57 44.48 -26.81
CA VAL A 3 50.65 45.07 -26.02
C VAL A 3 51.67 44.00 -25.58
N LYS A 4 52.93 44.39 -25.75
CA LYS A 4 54.18 43.84 -25.22
C LYS A 4 54.51 44.60 -23.93
N ILE A 5 54.81 43.92 -22.83
CA ILE A 5 55.49 44.45 -21.62
C ILE A 5 56.37 43.27 -21.15
N SER A 6 57.70 43.23 -21.26
CA SER A 6 58.81 44.14 -20.93
C SER A 6 58.99 44.47 -19.44
N ASN A 7 60.09 43.91 -18.92
CA ASN A 7 61.15 44.57 -18.15
C ASN A 7 61.25 44.42 -16.63
N CYS A 8 62.55 44.46 -16.25
CA CYS A 8 63.20 44.81 -14.99
C CYS A 8 63.69 43.61 -14.16
N HIS A 9 64.93 43.52 -13.69
CA HIS A 9 66.12 44.39 -13.65
C HIS A 9 67.35 43.44 -13.64
N GLU A 10 68.43 43.62 -14.40
CA GLU A 10 69.52 44.59 -14.23
C GLU A 10 70.31 44.45 -12.91
N LEU A 11 71.59 44.06 -13.00
CA LEU A 11 72.78 44.69 -12.40
C LEU A 11 73.95 43.69 -12.34
N GLY A 12 75.10 44.07 -12.90
CA GLY A 12 76.34 43.31 -12.71
C GLY A 12 77.42 43.39 -13.78
N LYS A 13 77.64 44.55 -14.42
CA LYS A 13 78.94 44.83 -15.06
C LYS A 13 80.02 44.88 -13.98
N ARG A 14 81.09 44.09 -14.11
CA ARG A 14 82.43 44.49 -13.67
C ARG A 14 83.49 44.05 -14.68
N GLU A 15 84.03 45.06 -15.34
CA GLU A 15 85.33 45.06 -15.99
C GLU A 15 86.45 44.89 -14.95
N GLY A 16 87.52 44.21 -15.36
CA GLY A 16 88.83 44.23 -14.72
C GLY A 16 89.77 43.40 -15.60
N LYS A 17 90.51 43.99 -16.54
CA LYS A 17 91.87 44.56 -16.33
C LYS A 17 92.71 43.53 -15.56
N GLY A 18 93.67 42.83 -16.15
CA GLY A 18 94.78 43.36 -16.94
C GLY A 18 96.07 43.08 -16.16
N PHE A 19 96.94 42.24 -16.73
CA PHE A 19 98.39 42.09 -16.45
C PHE A 19 98.90 41.25 -17.64
N ILE A 20 99.70 41.69 -18.62
CA ILE A 20 100.67 42.78 -18.81
C ILE A 20 101.68 42.92 -17.68
N PHE A 21 102.81 42.24 -17.87
CA PHE A 21 104.18 42.61 -17.48
C PHE A 21 105.02 42.30 -18.74
N VAL A 22 105.39 43.24 -19.62
CA VAL A 22 106.44 44.28 -19.52
C VAL A 22 107.66 43.77 -18.74
N ARG A 23 108.65 43.17 -19.40
CA ARG A 23 109.81 43.76 -20.13
C ARG A 23 110.81 44.50 -19.22
N ARG A 24 112.02 43.94 -19.11
CA ARG A 24 113.29 44.68 -18.95
C ARG A 24 114.38 43.83 -19.61
N GLU A 25 114.65 44.01 -20.90
CA GLU A 25 115.82 44.75 -21.40
C GLU A 25 116.95 44.91 -20.37
N LEU A 26 118.02 44.15 -20.55
CA LEU A 26 119.38 44.57 -20.19
C LEU A 26 120.27 44.33 -21.40
N ARG A 27 120.45 45.41 -22.17
CA ARG A 27 121.52 45.61 -23.14
C ARG A 27 122.62 46.37 -22.38
N GLY A 28 123.85 45.86 -22.38
CA GLY A 28 125.03 46.64 -22.01
C GLY A 28 125.71 46.23 -20.70
N PHE A 29 126.74 45.38 -20.79
CA PHE A 29 127.99 45.59 -20.07
C PHE A 29 129.13 45.17 -21.00
N LYS A 30 129.89 46.17 -21.44
CA LYS A 30 131.08 46.09 -22.27
C LYS A 30 132.25 46.36 -21.33
N ASN A 31 133.31 45.56 -21.43
CA ASN A 31 134.64 45.77 -20.88
C ASN A 31 134.80 45.78 -19.34
N GLY A 32 135.69 44.91 -18.85
CA GLY A 32 136.39 45.13 -17.59
C GLY A 32 136.73 43.85 -16.84
N MET A 33 138.03 43.64 -16.63
CA MET A 33 138.66 42.61 -15.78
C MET A 33 138.61 41.20 -16.39
N GLY A 34 139.73 40.66 -16.87
CA GLY A 34 141.01 40.58 -16.16
C GLY A 34 141.12 39.14 -15.68
N GLY A 35 142.13 38.42 -16.18
CA GLY A 35 142.22 36.97 -16.07
C GLY A 35 142.02 36.43 -14.65
N LEU A 36 141.10 35.49 -14.52
CA LEU A 36 141.25 34.40 -13.57
C LEU A 36 141.65 33.18 -14.38
N GLU A 37 142.87 32.71 -14.18
CA GLU A 37 143.22 31.32 -14.46
C GLU A 37 142.29 30.43 -13.61
N VAL A 38 141.15 30.04 -14.18
CA VAL A 38 140.30 29.00 -13.61
C VAL A 38 140.92 27.67 -14.03
N GLY A 39 141.80 27.15 -13.16
CA GLY A 39 142.33 25.81 -13.28
C GLY A 39 141.22 24.76 -13.43
N ARG A 40 141.58 23.56 -13.89
CA ARG A 40 140.73 22.38 -14.15
C ARG A 40 139.59 22.09 -13.14
N ALA A 41 139.59 22.69 -11.95
CA ALA A 41 138.48 22.68 -11.00
C ALA A 41 137.19 23.38 -11.49
N GLY A 42 137.26 24.51 -12.22
CA GLY A 42 136.05 25.29 -12.53
C GLY A 42 135.18 24.76 -13.67
N VAL A 43 135.77 24.09 -14.67
CA VAL A 43 135.01 23.39 -15.74
C VAL A 43 134.26 22.19 -15.14
N THR A 44 134.87 21.50 -14.18
CA THR A 44 134.24 20.38 -13.46
C THR A 44 133.01 20.85 -12.66
N VAL A 45 133.10 22.02 -12.01
CA VAL A 45 131.95 22.62 -11.28
C VAL A 45 130.81 23.00 -12.24
N LEU A 46 131.11 23.53 -13.42
CA LEU A 46 130.10 23.93 -14.39
C LEU A 46 129.38 22.74 -15.03
N VAL A 47 130.10 21.65 -15.31
CA VAL A 47 129.53 20.38 -15.80
C VAL A 47 128.66 19.72 -14.72
N VAL A 48 129.09 19.76 -13.46
CA VAL A 48 128.29 19.29 -12.32
C VAL A 48 127.02 20.12 -12.14
N LEU A 49 127.09 21.45 -12.27
CA LEU A 49 125.92 22.32 -12.20
C LEU A 49 124.94 22.10 -13.36
N LEU A 50 125.44 21.85 -14.58
CA LEU A 50 124.61 21.48 -15.74
C LEU A 50 123.96 20.11 -15.57
N ALA A 51 124.70 19.12 -15.06
CA ALA A 51 124.17 17.80 -14.74
C ALA A 51 123.11 17.88 -13.63
N LEU A 52 123.36 18.65 -12.56
CA LEU A 52 122.39 18.91 -11.50
C LEU A 52 121.15 19.66 -12.00
N SER A 53 121.31 20.59 -12.95
CA SER A 53 120.20 21.29 -13.61
C SER A 53 119.36 20.35 -14.49
N LEU A 54 120.00 19.42 -15.23
CA LEU A 54 119.30 18.41 -16.02
C LEU A 54 118.54 17.42 -15.12
N VAL A 55 119.17 16.96 -14.03
CA VAL A 55 118.52 16.09 -13.04
C VAL A 55 117.36 16.83 -12.33
N GLY A 56 117.56 18.09 -11.96
CA GLY A 56 116.51 18.92 -11.37
C GLY A 56 115.34 19.17 -12.32
N ASN A 57 115.61 19.46 -13.59
CA ASN A 57 114.56 19.60 -14.61
C ASN A 57 113.85 18.28 -14.91
N PHE A 58 114.56 17.15 -14.94
CA PHE A 58 113.96 15.83 -15.08
C PHE A 58 113.04 15.52 -13.90
N PHE A 59 113.46 15.81 -12.67
CA PHE A 59 112.64 15.62 -11.47
C PHE A 59 111.41 16.53 -11.43
N LEU A 60 111.57 17.80 -11.82
CA LEU A 60 110.45 18.73 -11.99
C LEU A 60 109.49 18.27 -13.08
N TYR A 61 109.99 17.73 -14.19
CA TYR A 61 109.18 17.16 -15.26
C TYR A 61 108.42 15.91 -14.80
N THR A 62 109.04 15.01 -14.03
CA THR A 62 108.35 13.83 -13.49
C THR A 62 107.28 14.23 -12.47
N MET A 63 107.58 15.17 -11.57
CA MET A 63 106.59 15.71 -10.62
C MET A 63 105.43 16.41 -11.35
N TYR A 64 105.74 17.18 -12.39
CA TYR A 64 104.74 17.86 -13.21
C TYR A 64 103.89 16.86 -14.02
N SER A 65 104.50 15.82 -14.59
CA SER A 65 103.83 14.72 -15.30
C SER A 65 102.91 13.93 -14.36
N GLU A 66 103.35 13.67 -13.14
CA GLU A 66 102.55 12.99 -12.13
C GLU A 66 101.39 13.86 -11.63
N ALA A 67 101.65 15.14 -11.35
CA ALA A 67 100.60 16.10 -10.98
C ALA A 67 99.56 16.28 -12.11
N THR A 68 99.99 16.36 -13.36
CA THR A 68 99.08 16.46 -14.51
C THR A 68 98.29 15.17 -14.74
N SER A 69 98.90 14.01 -14.50
CA SER A 69 98.23 12.70 -14.50
C SER A 69 97.15 12.63 -13.43
N GLU A 70 97.46 13.00 -12.18
CA GLU A 70 96.48 13.01 -11.08
C GLU A 70 95.34 14.02 -11.32
N VAL A 71 95.67 15.22 -11.80
CA VAL A 71 94.65 16.21 -12.21
C VAL A 71 93.76 15.65 -13.32
N SER A 72 94.32 14.92 -14.29
CA SER A 72 93.53 14.31 -15.37
C SER A 72 92.61 13.20 -14.87
N LYS A 73 93.06 12.38 -13.89
CA LYS A 73 92.24 11.34 -13.26
C LYS A 73 91.08 11.94 -12.48
N VAL A 74 91.35 12.94 -11.65
CA VAL A 74 90.34 13.66 -10.86
C VAL A 74 89.34 14.35 -11.78
N LYS A 75 89.82 15.02 -12.84
CA LYS A 75 88.95 15.61 -13.86
C LYS A 75 88.05 14.56 -14.53
N SER A 76 88.61 13.43 -14.93
CA SER A 76 87.87 12.33 -15.55
C SER A 76 86.84 11.71 -14.58
N GLN A 77 87.15 11.65 -13.29
CA GLN A 77 86.21 11.20 -12.26
C GLN A 77 85.03 12.17 -12.10
N TYR A 78 85.31 13.48 -11.99
CA TYR A 78 84.24 14.48 -11.93
C TYR A 78 83.40 14.52 -13.21
N GLU A 79 84.01 14.33 -14.38
CA GLU A 79 83.26 14.23 -15.64
C GLU A 79 82.30 13.04 -15.66
N ARG A 80 82.74 11.86 -15.17
CA ARG A 80 81.86 10.69 -15.01
C ARG A 80 80.73 10.96 -14.03
N GLU A 81 81.03 11.55 -12.89
CA GLU A 81 80.03 11.87 -11.86
C GLU A 81 78.99 12.88 -12.37
N ILE A 82 79.43 13.90 -13.11
CA ILE A 82 78.53 14.86 -13.78
C ILE A 82 77.63 14.15 -14.80
N ILE A 83 78.15 13.20 -15.57
CA ILE A 83 77.35 12.43 -16.53
C ILE A 83 76.31 11.57 -15.80
N THR A 84 76.71 10.88 -14.72
CA THR A 84 75.79 10.06 -13.91
C THR A 84 74.70 10.91 -13.26
N LEU A 85 75.06 12.03 -12.62
CA LEU A 85 74.10 12.95 -12.01
C LEU A 85 73.14 13.55 -13.04
N LYS A 86 73.61 13.90 -14.23
CA LYS A 86 72.74 14.35 -15.33
C LYS A 86 71.74 13.26 -15.75
N GLY A 87 72.18 12.00 -15.81
CA GLY A 87 71.30 10.86 -16.05
C GLY A 87 70.22 10.73 -14.98
N GLN A 88 70.61 10.76 -13.70
CA GLN A 88 69.68 10.68 -12.58
C GLN A 88 68.68 11.85 -12.55
N ILE A 89 69.13 13.09 -12.84
CA ILE A 89 68.26 14.26 -12.95
C ILE A 89 67.22 14.03 -14.05
N LYS A 90 67.63 13.52 -15.21
CA LYS A 90 66.71 13.25 -16.32
C LYS A 90 65.68 12.17 -15.98
N ASP A 91 66.09 11.11 -15.28
CA ASP A 91 65.17 10.06 -14.83
C ASP A 91 64.19 10.59 -13.77
N LEU A 92 64.66 11.44 -12.86
CA LEU A 92 63.83 12.15 -11.89
C LEU A 92 62.82 13.07 -12.58
N GLU A 93 63.24 13.86 -13.57
CA GLU A 93 62.35 14.72 -14.36
C GLU A 93 61.26 13.91 -15.08
N TYR A 94 61.62 12.75 -15.65
CA TYR A 94 60.66 11.84 -16.26
C TYR A 94 59.67 11.28 -15.23
N ASN A 95 60.16 10.82 -14.07
CA ASN A 95 59.31 10.30 -13.01
C ASN A 95 58.37 11.37 -12.44
N VAL A 96 58.84 12.60 -12.24
CA VAL A 96 58.02 13.74 -11.81
C VAL A 96 56.92 14.02 -12.83
N THR A 97 57.24 14.01 -14.12
CA THR A 97 56.25 14.24 -15.18
C THR A 97 55.18 13.14 -15.20
N ARG A 98 55.59 11.88 -15.06
CA ARG A 98 54.68 10.74 -14.99
C ARG A 98 53.78 10.79 -13.75
N LEU A 99 54.34 11.13 -12.59
CA LEU A 99 53.57 11.29 -11.34
C LEU A 99 52.55 12.43 -11.45
N LYS A 100 52.93 13.57 -12.04
CA LYS A 100 51.99 14.68 -12.30
C LYS A 100 50.80 14.24 -13.17
N SER A 101 51.07 13.55 -14.28
CA SER A 101 50.00 13.01 -15.14
C SER A 101 49.11 11.99 -14.40
N GLY A 102 49.70 11.19 -13.50
CA GLY A 102 48.95 10.30 -12.62
C GLY A 102 48.01 11.06 -11.67
N ILE A 103 48.51 12.11 -11.02
CA ILE A 103 47.72 13.00 -10.14
C ILE A 103 46.56 13.63 -10.93
N ASP A 104 46.81 14.21 -12.09
CA ASP A 104 45.78 14.82 -12.94
C ASP A 104 44.69 13.82 -13.37
N THR A 105 45.05 12.54 -13.50
CA THR A 105 44.10 11.46 -13.81
C THR A 105 43.26 11.10 -12.60
N TYR A 106 43.88 10.95 -11.42
CA TYR A 106 43.14 10.68 -10.18
C TYR A 106 42.20 11.83 -9.80
N GLU A 107 42.61 13.09 -10.00
CA GLU A 107 41.75 14.26 -9.76
C GLU A 107 40.49 14.23 -10.63
N ARG A 108 40.62 13.88 -11.92
CA ARG A 108 39.47 13.71 -12.82
C ARG A 108 38.55 12.56 -12.41
N MET A 109 39.11 11.45 -11.92
CA MET A 109 38.33 10.33 -11.40
C MET A 109 37.56 10.71 -10.14
N VAL A 110 38.19 11.42 -9.21
CA VAL A 110 37.53 11.93 -7.99
C VAL A 110 36.36 12.84 -8.33
N GLU A 111 36.56 13.76 -9.28
CA GLU A 111 35.48 14.67 -9.70
C GLU A 111 34.33 13.94 -10.39
N THR A 112 34.63 12.90 -11.19
CA THR A 112 33.61 12.05 -11.82
C THR A 112 32.82 11.27 -10.78
N LEU A 113 33.51 10.68 -9.80
CA LEU A 113 32.88 9.96 -8.69
C LEU A 113 32.02 10.87 -7.83
N ARG A 114 32.47 12.11 -7.57
CA ARG A 114 31.71 13.12 -6.85
C ARG A 114 30.38 13.42 -7.53
N LYS A 115 30.41 13.68 -8.85
CA LYS A 115 29.19 13.92 -9.65
C LYS A 115 28.25 12.73 -9.65
N SER A 116 28.78 11.53 -9.87
CA SER A 116 27.97 10.31 -9.84
C SER A 116 27.32 10.08 -8.47
N ASN A 117 28.03 10.37 -7.38
CA ASN A 117 27.49 10.26 -6.03
C ASN A 117 26.39 11.31 -5.75
N GLU A 118 26.52 12.52 -6.29
CA GLU A 118 25.49 13.56 -6.23
C GLU A 118 24.23 13.16 -7.01
N GLU A 119 24.38 12.60 -8.21
CA GLU A 119 23.28 12.08 -9.02
C GLU A 119 22.56 10.92 -8.31
N LEU A 120 23.31 9.95 -7.77
CA LEU A 120 22.75 8.84 -6.99
C LEU A 120 22.01 9.31 -5.74
N ALA A 121 22.51 10.35 -5.07
CA ALA A 121 21.84 10.93 -3.91
C ALA A 121 20.48 11.56 -4.28
N ASP A 122 20.41 12.25 -5.42
CA ASP A 122 19.16 12.83 -5.94
C ASP A 122 18.17 11.75 -6.39
N GLU A 123 18.65 10.70 -7.06
CA GLU A 123 17.81 9.55 -7.44
C GLU A 123 17.24 8.84 -6.20
N LEU A 124 18.07 8.63 -5.17
CA LEU A 124 17.63 8.02 -3.92
C LEU A 124 16.60 8.88 -3.18
N TYR A 125 16.76 10.20 -3.22
CA TYR A 125 15.76 11.13 -2.69
C TYR A 125 14.43 11.02 -3.44
N LYS A 126 14.44 11.05 -4.78
CA LYS A 126 13.25 10.87 -5.62
C LYS A 126 12.56 9.53 -5.39
N LEU A 127 13.33 8.45 -5.25
CA LEU A 127 12.79 7.12 -4.99
C LEU A 127 12.11 7.04 -3.62
N ARG A 128 12.71 7.65 -2.59
CA ARG A 128 12.08 7.75 -1.26
C ARG A 128 10.75 8.50 -1.30
N GLN A 129 10.67 9.60 -2.04
CA GLN A 129 9.42 10.36 -2.20
C GLN A 129 8.34 9.51 -2.88
N LYS A 130 8.67 8.82 -3.98
CA LYS A 130 7.75 7.89 -4.66
C LYS A 130 7.27 6.77 -3.74
N TYR A 131 8.17 6.16 -2.97
CA TYR A 131 7.83 5.12 -2.01
C TYR A 131 6.84 5.62 -0.95
N GLN A 132 7.05 6.82 -0.39
CA GLN A 132 6.14 7.37 0.61
C GLN A 132 4.76 7.71 0.01
N SER A 133 4.71 8.26 -1.21
CA SER A 133 3.43 8.48 -1.92
C SER A 133 2.66 7.18 -2.09
N LEU A 134 3.32 6.15 -2.65
CA LEU A 134 2.70 4.85 -2.87
C LEU A 134 2.25 4.20 -1.56
N LYS A 135 3.05 4.29 -0.50
CA LYS A 135 2.69 3.79 0.82
C LYS A 135 1.42 4.46 1.35
N ASN A 136 1.29 5.77 1.16
CA ASN A 136 0.10 6.52 1.59
C ASN A 136 -1.13 6.19 0.74
N GLU A 137 -0.96 5.89 -0.55
CA GLU A 137 -2.04 5.45 -1.44
C GLU A 137 -2.51 4.01 -1.17
N VAL A 138 -1.60 3.11 -0.80
CA VAL A 138 -1.93 1.70 -0.51
C VAL A 138 -2.65 1.53 0.83
N TYR A 139 -2.39 2.40 1.81
CA TYR A 139 -3.00 2.31 3.14
C TYR A 139 -4.55 2.33 3.13
N PRO A 140 -5.23 3.30 2.47
CA PRO A 140 -6.70 3.28 2.38
C PRO A 140 -7.23 2.09 1.57
N LEU A 141 -6.52 1.67 0.52
CA LEU A 141 -6.91 0.52 -0.30
C LEU A 141 -6.90 -0.80 0.47
N ARG A 142 -5.94 -0.98 1.40
CA ARG A 142 -5.88 -2.17 2.25
C ARG A 142 -7.10 -2.28 3.17
N ASN A 143 -7.61 -1.15 3.66
CA ASN A 143 -8.79 -1.12 4.51
C ASN A 143 -10.09 -1.16 3.71
N LEU A 144 -10.07 -0.74 2.43
CA LEU A 144 -11.23 -0.75 1.56
C LEU A 144 -11.85 -2.15 1.43
N LYS A 145 -11.04 -3.18 1.14
CA LYS A 145 -11.54 -4.57 1.02
C LYS A 145 -12.25 -5.03 2.29
N LYS A 146 -11.59 -4.88 3.44
CA LYS A 146 -12.15 -5.27 4.74
C LYS A 146 -13.43 -4.49 5.07
N ASN A 147 -13.43 -3.18 4.82
CA ASN A 147 -14.61 -2.34 5.06
C ASN A 147 -15.75 -2.70 4.12
N TYR A 148 -15.44 -3.06 2.87
CA TYR A 148 -16.41 -3.51 1.90
C TYR A 148 -17.01 -4.86 2.28
N GLU A 149 -16.20 -5.83 2.73
CA GLU A 149 -16.70 -7.12 3.25
C GLU A 149 -17.66 -6.91 4.44
N LEU A 150 -17.33 -6.00 5.36
CA LEU A 150 -18.21 -5.64 6.47
C LEU A 150 -19.52 -5.00 5.98
N TYR A 151 -19.43 -4.05 5.04
CA TYR A 151 -20.60 -3.42 4.43
C TYR A 151 -21.48 -4.44 3.70
N TYR A 152 -20.88 -5.31 2.89
CA TYR A 152 -21.57 -6.38 2.16
C TYR A 152 -22.31 -7.28 3.13
N ASN A 153 -21.61 -7.81 4.14
CA ASN A 153 -22.23 -8.68 5.15
C ASN A 153 -23.36 -7.98 5.92
N TYR A 154 -23.19 -6.71 6.27
CA TYR A 154 -24.25 -5.91 6.88
C TYR A 154 -25.45 -5.75 5.94
N SER A 155 -25.21 -5.49 4.66
CA SER A 155 -26.26 -5.24 3.67
C SER A 155 -27.09 -6.47 3.32
N ARG A 156 -26.55 -7.69 3.47
CA ARG A 156 -27.27 -8.94 3.17
C ARG A 156 -28.58 -9.06 3.95
N ARG A 157 -28.67 -8.48 5.16
CA ARG A 157 -29.91 -8.47 5.94
C ARG A 157 -31.07 -7.73 5.26
N TYR A 158 -30.78 -6.86 4.30
CA TYR A 158 -31.77 -6.11 3.53
C TYR A 158 -32.10 -6.77 2.19
N PHE A 159 -31.24 -7.66 1.67
CA PHE A 159 -31.38 -8.19 0.31
C PHE A 159 -31.54 -9.71 0.24
N GLU A 160 -31.29 -10.42 1.33
CA GLU A 160 -31.38 -11.87 1.40
C GLU A 160 -32.33 -12.30 2.52
N LEU A 161 -33.45 -12.93 2.13
CA LEU A 161 -34.50 -13.37 3.06
C LEU A 161 -33.93 -14.16 4.25
N GLY A 162 -33.05 -15.13 4.00
CA GLY A 162 -32.48 -15.95 5.07
C GLY A 162 -31.62 -15.17 6.08
N GLU A 163 -30.96 -14.10 5.67
CA GLU A 163 -30.22 -13.22 6.58
C GLU A 163 -31.15 -12.21 7.26
N PHE A 164 -32.14 -11.70 6.54
CA PHE A 164 -33.19 -10.84 7.07
C PHE A 164 -33.94 -11.50 8.24
N LEU A 165 -34.44 -12.72 8.06
CA LEU A 165 -35.27 -13.40 9.06
C LEU A 165 -34.56 -13.62 10.42
N LYS A 166 -33.23 -13.62 10.46
CA LYS A 166 -32.44 -13.67 11.71
C LYS A 166 -32.62 -12.43 12.59
N HIS A 167 -33.17 -11.35 12.04
CA HIS A 167 -33.33 -10.06 12.71
C HIS A 167 -34.79 -9.76 13.09
N VAL A 168 -35.71 -10.69 12.81
CA VAL A 168 -37.16 -10.50 13.03
C VAL A 168 -37.54 -10.72 14.49
N ILE A 169 -37.07 -11.81 15.09
CA ILE A 169 -37.37 -12.19 16.49
C ILE A 169 -36.11 -11.95 17.33
N THR A 170 -35.90 -10.71 17.75
CA THR A 170 -34.78 -10.32 18.64
C THR A 170 -35.28 -9.53 19.85
N ASP A 171 -34.48 -9.45 20.92
CA ASP A 171 -34.81 -8.62 22.09
C ASP A 171 -34.98 -7.14 21.76
N THR A 172 -34.25 -6.66 20.75
CA THR A 172 -34.37 -5.27 20.27
C THR A 172 -35.74 -5.06 19.64
N GLU A 173 -36.17 -5.97 18.76
CA GLU A 173 -37.49 -5.91 18.14
C GLU A 173 -38.60 -6.10 19.20
N ARG A 174 -38.46 -7.07 20.11
CA ARG A 174 -39.40 -7.29 21.23
C ARG A 174 -39.63 -6.00 22.01
N LYS A 175 -38.56 -5.32 22.41
CA LYS A 175 -38.63 -4.07 23.19
C LYS A 175 -39.34 -2.95 22.42
N LYS A 176 -39.11 -2.83 21.11
CA LYS A 176 -39.70 -1.79 20.27
C LYS A 176 -41.18 -2.08 19.94
N LEU A 177 -41.54 -3.34 19.70
CA LEU A 177 -42.90 -3.71 19.30
C LEU A 177 -43.86 -3.86 20.49
N ARG A 178 -43.36 -4.19 21.69
CA ARG A 178 -44.20 -4.43 22.87
C ARG A 178 -45.20 -3.32 23.19
N PRO A 179 -44.86 -2.01 23.15
CA PRO A 179 -45.84 -0.94 23.35
C PRO A 179 -46.96 -0.91 22.30
N HIS A 180 -46.65 -1.28 21.06
CA HIS A 180 -47.62 -1.33 19.97
C HIS A 180 -48.56 -2.51 20.10
N ILE A 181 -48.05 -3.68 20.52
CA ILE A 181 -48.88 -4.85 20.84
C ILE A 181 -49.85 -4.54 21.98
N ALA A 182 -49.37 -3.88 23.05
CA ALA A 182 -50.22 -3.46 24.17
C ALA A 182 -51.30 -2.45 23.76
N ALA A 183 -51.05 -1.65 22.73
CA ALA A 183 -52.02 -0.70 22.20
C ALA A 183 -53.03 -1.36 21.23
N ALA A 184 -52.61 -2.39 20.50
CA ALA A 184 -53.45 -3.13 19.57
C ALA A 184 -54.46 -4.02 20.30
N VAL A 185 -54.03 -4.70 21.36
CA VAL A 185 -54.82 -5.76 22.01
C VAL A 185 -55.70 -5.20 23.12
N SER A 186 -57.02 -5.40 23.01
CA SER A 186 -57.99 -4.93 24.00
C SER A 186 -58.25 -5.91 25.15
N ASP A 187 -58.17 -7.22 24.87
CA ASP A 187 -58.27 -8.29 25.88
C ASP A 187 -57.17 -9.34 25.63
N PRO A 188 -56.02 -9.23 26.34
CA PRO A 188 -54.90 -10.15 26.17
C PRO A 188 -55.17 -11.62 26.50
N SER A 189 -56.32 -11.93 27.12
CA SER A 189 -56.71 -13.30 27.43
C SER A 189 -57.57 -13.93 26.33
N ASP A 190 -58.18 -13.13 25.46
CA ASP A 190 -58.91 -13.60 24.29
C ASP A 190 -57.94 -13.73 23.11
N PHE A 191 -57.42 -14.95 22.96
CA PHE A 191 -56.43 -15.27 21.93
C PHE A 191 -56.94 -14.96 20.52
N ALA A 192 -58.14 -15.43 20.16
CA ALA A 192 -58.65 -15.30 18.80
C ALA A 192 -58.91 -13.83 18.43
N LYS A 193 -59.45 -13.06 19.37
CA LYS A 193 -59.68 -11.63 19.20
C LYS A 193 -58.38 -10.85 19.09
N SER A 194 -57.42 -11.13 19.98
CA SER A 194 -56.12 -10.43 20.00
C SER A 194 -55.33 -10.58 18.70
N ILE A 195 -55.35 -11.77 18.09
CA ILE A 195 -54.69 -12.00 16.78
C ILE A 195 -55.37 -11.18 15.68
N ALA A 196 -56.70 -11.10 15.68
CA ALA A 196 -57.43 -10.29 14.72
C ALA A 196 -57.13 -8.80 14.90
N GLU A 197 -57.13 -8.30 16.14
CA GLU A 197 -56.80 -6.90 16.46
C GLU A 197 -55.35 -6.54 16.09
N ILE A 198 -54.39 -7.45 16.30
CA ILE A 198 -53.00 -7.25 15.84
C ILE A 198 -52.96 -7.18 14.31
N THR A 199 -53.69 -8.03 13.60
CA THR A 199 -53.74 -8.04 12.13
C THR A 199 -54.34 -6.73 11.59
N GLU A 200 -55.44 -6.26 12.19
CA GLU A 200 -56.04 -4.95 11.89
C GLU A 200 -55.09 -3.80 12.19
N TYR A 201 -54.44 -3.82 13.36
CA TYR A 201 -53.48 -2.81 13.75
C TYR A 201 -52.35 -2.67 12.71
N VAL A 202 -51.76 -3.78 12.27
CA VAL A 202 -50.70 -3.74 11.25
C VAL A 202 -51.21 -3.15 9.94
N ALA A 203 -52.36 -3.62 9.43
CA ALA A 203 -52.92 -3.12 8.17
C ALA A 203 -53.32 -1.63 8.21
N ASP A 204 -53.74 -1.14 9.38
CA ASP A 204 -54.12 0.26 9.57
C ASP A 204 -52.89 1.17 9.64
N HIS A 205 -51.81 0.72 10.29
CA HIS A 205 -50.61 1.51 10.56
C HIS A 205 -49.54 1.43 9.47
N VAL A 206 -49.55 0.40 8.63
CA VAL A 206 -48.56 0.20 7.57
C VAL A 206 -49.25 0.17 6.21
N LYS A 207 -48.91 1.13 5.35
CA LYS A 207 -49.45 1.21 3.98
C LYS A 207 -48.60 0.40 3.01
N TYR A 208 -49.27 -0.27 2.08
CA TYR A 208 -48.58 -0.99 1.02
C TYR A 208 -47.75 -0.03 0.16
N ALA A 209 -46.47 -0.32 0.00
CA ALA A 209 -45.57 0.37 -0.90
C ALA A 209 -44.58 -0.65 -1.47
N ALA A 210 -44.55 -0.80 -2.79
CA ALA A 210 -43.57 -1.65 -3.44
C ALA A 210 -42.14 -1.12 -3.22
N ASP A 211 -41.18 -2.04 -3.19
CA ASP A 211 -39.78 -1.69 -3.02
C ASP A 211 -39.25 -0.76 -4.13
N PRO A 212 -38.44 0.25 -3.77
CA PRO A 212 -37.74 1.04 -4.76
C PRO A 212 -36.64 0.20 -5.42
N GLU A 213 -36.38 0.46 -6.70
CA GLU A 213 -35.21 -0.10 -7.37
C GLU A 213 -33.91 0.46 -6.75
N VAL A 214 -33.20 -0.37 -5.97
CA VAL A 214 -31.88 -0.04 -5.42
C VAL A 214 -30.82 -1.01 -5.91
N PRO A 215 -29.58 -0.58 -6.17
CA PRO A 215 -28.53 -1.48 -6.60
C PRO A 215 -28.10 -2.41 -5.44
N ALA A 216 -28.17 -3.72 -5.67
CA ALA A 216 -27.67 -4.71 -4.71
C ALA A 216 -26.13 -4.72 -4.73
N PRO A 217 -25.44 -4.61 -3.58
CA PRO A 217 -23.98 -4.57 -3.57
C PRO A 217 -23.39 -5.90 -4.08
N PRO A 218 -22.37 -5.88 -4.96
CA PRO A 218 -21.78 -7.11 -5.47
C PRO A 218 -21.09 -7.92 -4.37
N HIS A 219 -21.07 -9.24 -4.54
CA HIS A 219 -20.22 -10.09 -3.71
C HIS A 219 -18.75 -9.63 -3.79
N PRO A 220 -17.98 -9.60 -2.68
CA PRO A 220 -16.60 -9.11 -2.66
C PRO A 220 -15.69 -9.72 -3.74
N ILE A 221 -15.87 -11.02 -4.05
CA ILE A 221 -15.13 -11.71 -5.13
C ILE A 221 -15.40 -11.07 -6.50
N ILE A 222 -16.66 -10.74 -6.82
CA ILE A 222 -17.03 -10.12 -8.10
C ILE A 222 -16.41 -8.71 -8.20
N MET A 223 -16.38 -7.99 -7.08
CA MET A 223 -15.78 -6.66 -7.03
C MET A 223 -14.26 -6.71 -7.31
N GLU A 224 -13.57 -7.77 -6.88
CA GLU A 224 -12.14 -7.98 -7.18
C GLU A 224 -11.87 -8.27 -8.67
N GLU A 225 -12.80 -8.95 -9.34
CA GLU A 225 -12.68 -9.33 -10.76
C GLU A 225 -12.93 -8.16 -11.74
N SER A 226 -13.20 -6.95 -11.22
CA SER A 226 -13.32 -5.67 -11.97
C SER A 226 -14.44 -5.63 -13.01
N TYR A 227 -15.36 -6.59 -12.99
CA TYR A 227 -16.54 -6.61 -13.85
C TYR A 227 -17.80 -6.77 -13.01
N TYR A 228 -18.50 -5.66 -12.81
CA TYR A 228 -19.80 -5.64 -12.14
C TYR A 228 -20.78 -4.84 -12.99
N ILE A 229 -21.89 -5.47 -13.35
CA ILE A 229 -23.06 -4.81 -13.91
C ILE A 229 -24.04 -4.63 -12.76
N PRO A 230 -24.37 -3.39 -12.36
CA PRO A 230 -25.39 -3.15 -11.35
C PRO A 230 -26.71 -3.79 -11.73
N ALA A 231 -27.22 -4.64 -10.86
CA ALA A 231 -28.56 -5.18 -10.94
C ALA A 231 -29.38 -4.61 -9.79
N PRO A 232 -30.66 -4.23 -10.02
CA PRO A 232 -31.54 -3.87 -8.93
C PRO A 232 -31.70 -5.07 -7.99
N ALA A 233 -31.78 -4.79 -6.69
CA ALA A 233 -32.20 -5.78 -5.72
C ALA A 233 -33.63 -6.23 -6.06
N ALA A 234 -33.89 -7.53 -5.94
CA ALA A 234 -35.22 -8.05 -6.18
C ALA A 234 -36.22 -7.57 -5.11
N ASN A 235 -35.77 -7.56 -3.84
CA ASN A 235 -36.50 -7.10 -2.67
C ASN A 235 -35.57 -6.32 -1.72
N ILE A 236 -36.15 -5.50 -0.85
CA ILE A 236 -35.54 -4.76 0.25
C ILE A 236 -36.31 -5.03 1.53
N PHE A 237 -35.81 -5.93 2.36
CA PHE A 237 -36.47 -6.27 3.61
C PHE A 237 -36.23 -5.22 4.70
N MET A 238 -37.29 -4.74 5.33
CA MET A 238 -37.27 -3.89 6.53
C MET A 238 -37.59 -4.72 7.78
N THR A 239 -36.82 -4.49 8.85
CA THR A 239 -37.12 -5.15 10.13
C THR A 239 -38.50 -4.72 10.64
N PRO A 240 -39.19 -5.55 11.45
CA PRO A 240 -40.52 -5.23 11.96
C PRO A 240 -40.65 -3.80 12.53
N SER A 241 -39.68 -3.37 13.34
CA SER A 241 -39.68 -2.02 13.90
C SER A 241 -39.39 -0.93 12.87
N GLU A 242 -38.54 -1.18 11.86
CA GLU A 242 -38.33 -0.23 10.75
C GLU A 242 -39.61 -0.06 9.93
N THR A 243 -40.30 -1.17 9.61
CA THR A 243 -41.58 -1.17 8.89
C THR A 243 -42.63 -0.36 9.63
N LEU A 244 -42.76 -0.58 10.95
CA LEU A 244 -43.73 0.13 11.77
C LEU A 244 -43.37 1.61 11.96
N GLU A 245 -42.09 1.95 12.14
CA GLU A 245 -41.61 3.34 12.27
C GLU A 245 -41.85 4.14 10.99
N ARG A 246 -41.66 3.52 9.83
CA ARG A 246 -41.86 4.15 8.52
C ARG A 246 -43.34 4.22 8.12
N GLY A 247 -44.15 3.27 8.59
CA GLY A 247 -45.58 3.19 8.27
C GLY A 247 -45.85 2.76 6.83
N TYR A 248 -44.88 2.13 6.16
CA TYR A 248 -45.05 1.53 4.84
C TYR A 248 -44.11 0.33 4.64
N GLY A 249 -44.45 -0.52 3.68
CA GLY A 249 -43.68 -1.69 3.26
C GLY A 249 -44.50 -2.53 2.25
N ASP A 250 -43.90 -3.54 1.66
CA ASP A 250 -44.61 -4.48 0.79
C ASP A 250 -45.04 -5.75 1.57
N CYS A 251 -45.34 -6.85 0.86
CA CYS A 251 -45.90 -8.05 1.49
C CYS A 251 -44.94 -8.70 2.50
N ASP A 252 -43.64 -8.69 2.24
CA ASP A 252 -42.63 -9.28 3.11
C ASP A 252 -42.44 -8.46 4.37
N ASP A 253 -42.38 -7.14 4.25
CA ASP A 253 -42.26 -6.25 5.40
C ASP A 253 -43.50 -6.33 6.32
N ILE A 254 -44.68 -6.23 5.72
CA ILE A 254 -45.96 -6.16 6.43
C ILE A 254 -46.22 -7.47 7.18
N ASN A 255 -46.10 -8.62 6.51
CA ASN A 255 -46.42 -9.89 7.14
C ASN A 255 -45.30 -10.42 8.04
N THR A 256 -44.06 -9.97 7.86
CA THR A 256 -43.00 -10.22 8.84
C THR A 256 -43.22 -9.42 10.12
N LEU A 257 -43.68 -8.16 10.02
CA LEU A 257 -44.13 -7.39 11.18
C LEU A 257 -45.32 -8.08 11.89
N LEU A 258 -46.33 -8.52 11.13
CA LEU A 258 -47.47 -9.27 11.67
C LEU A 258 -47.01 -10.51 12.44
N TYR A 259 -46.13 -11.31 11.84
CA TYR A 259 -45.54 -12.48 12.49
C TYR A 259 -44.87 -12.14 13.81
N ALA A 260 -44.01 -11.11 13.81
CA ALA A 260 -43.27 -10.70 15.00
C ALA A 260 -44.20 -10.20 16.11
N MET A 261 -45.21 -9.38 15.77
CA MET A 261 -46.18 -8.89 16.75
C MET A 261 -47.00 -10.02 17.37
N ILE A 262 -47.45 -10.99 16.57
CA ILE A 262 -48.18 -12.17 17.08
C ILE A 262 -47.28 -13.02 17.98
N ARG A 263 -46.03 -13.30 17.56
CA ARG A 263 -45.08 -14.09 18.35
C ARG A 263 -44.80 -13.43 19.70
N PHE A 264 -44.59 -12.12 19.73
CA PHE A 264 -44.35 -11.41 20.98
C PHE A 264 -45.63 -11.27 21.82
N TYR A 265 -46.81 -11.14 21.21
CA TYR A 265 -48.08 -11.21 21.94
C TYR A 265 -48.23 -12.54 22.69
N MET A 266 -48.02 -13.66 21.99
CA MET A 266 -48.05 -15.01 22.54
C MET A 266 -47.14 -15.12 23.78
N GLN A 267 -45.88 -14.69 23.64
CA GLN A 267 -44.87 -14.83 24.69
C GLN A 267 -45.03 -13.84 25.85
N ASP A 268 -45.33 -12.57 25.57
CA ASP A 268 -45.25 -11.48 26.56
C ASP A 268 -46.60 -11.14 27.22
N PHE A 269 -47.72 -11.50 26.59
CA PHE A 269 -49.07 -11.10 27.01
C PHE A 269 -49.99 -12.28 27.26
N TYR A 270 -50.08 -13.22 26.32
CA TYR A 270 -50.95 -14.39 26.45
C TYR A 270 -50.35 -15.46 27.39
N GLY A 271 -49.03 -15.62 27.36
CA GLY A 271 -48.28 -16.51 28.25
C GLY A 271 -48.09 -17.94 27.72
N GLU A 272 -48.39 -18.18 26.44
CA GLU A 272 -48.17 -19.46 25.75
C GLU A 272 -47.45 -19.23 24.43
N ASP A 273 -46.62 -20.17 23.99
CA ASP A 273 -45.86 -20.07 22.74
C ASP A 273 -46.32 -21.13 21.73
N TYR A 274 -47.37 -20.80 20.98
CA TYR A 274 -47.95 -21.71 19.98
C TYR A 274 -47.14 -21.72 18.68
N ALA A 275 -47.33 -22.77 17.88
CA ALA A 275 -46.77 -22.79 16.53
C ALA A 275 -47.32 -21.62 15.70
N LEU A 276 -46.43 -20.95 14.98
CA LEU A 276 -46.75 -19.85 14.07
C LEU A 276 -45.77 -19.91 12.91
N TYR A 277 -46.28 -19.83 11.69
CA TYR A 277 -45.50 -19.98 10.49
C TYR A 277 -45.55 -18.73 9.61
N LEU A 278 -44.37 -18.33 9.11
CA LEU A 278 -44.23 -17.38 8.03
C LEU A 278 -44.13 -18.17 6.73
N VAL A 279 -45.02 -17.90 5.78
CA VAL A 279 -45.14 -18.68 4.55
C VAL A 279 -44.80 -17.77 3.37
N VAL A 280 -43.95 -18.28 2.48
CA VAL A 280 -43.60 -17.60 1.24
C VAL A 280 -44.09 -18.44 0.07
N GLY A 281 -45.00 -17.87 -0.70
CA GLY A 281 -45.45 -18.43 -1.97
C GLY A 281 -44.71 -17.79 -3.14
N TYR A 282 -44.18 -18.60 -4.05
CA TYR A 282 -43.49 -18.15 -5.26
C TYR A 282 -44.26 -18.56 -6.52
N LYS A 283 -44.17 -17.71 -7.54
CA LYS A 283 -44.70 -17.99 -8.88
C LYS A 283 -43.57 -18.16 -9.90
N GLU A 284 -43.72 -19.06 -10.86
CA GLU A 284 -42.72 -19.32 -11.91
C GLU A 284 -42.49 -18.10 -12.82
N GLU A 285 -43.55 -17.33 -13.11
CA GLU A 285 -43.49 -16.11 -13.95
C GLU A 285 -42.89 -14.89 -13.22
N GLY A 286 -42.45 -15.09 -11.97
CA GLY A 286 -41.94 -14.03 -11.11
C GLY A 286 -43.01 -13.49 -10.15
N GLY A 287 -42.54 -12.87 -9.08
CA GLY A 287 -43.37 -12.45 -7.97
C GLY A 287 -43.57 -13.55 -6.93
N GLY A 288 -44.04 -13.11 -5.78
CA GLY A 288 -44.33 -13.96 -4.64
C GLY A 288 -45.21 -13.20 -3.67
N HIS A 289 -45.65 -13.89 -2.64
CA HIS A 289 -46.42 -13.28 -1.57
C HIS A 289 -46.07 -13.95 -0.26
N LEU A 290 -45.88 -13.13 0.77
CA LEU A 290 -45.54 -13.58 2.10
C LEU A 290 -46.74 -13.36 3.01
N PHE A 291 -47.08 -14.35 3.82
CA PHE A 291 -48.24 -14.32 4.72
C PHE A 291 -48.02 -15.21 5.94
N VAL A 292 -48.90 -15.14 6.94
CA VAL A 292 -48.76 -15.86 8.20
C VAL A 292 -49.79 -16.97 8.30
N ILE A 293 -49.39 -18.13 8.84
CA ILE A 293 -50.30 -19.23 9.16
C ILE A 293 -50.21 -19.56 10.64
N LEU A 294 -51.38 -19.69 11.25
CA LEU A 294 -51.57 -20.28 12.56
C LEU A 294 -52.15 -21.70 12.38
N PRO A 295 -51.36 -22.77 12.59
CA PRO A 295 -51.88 -24.13 12.61
C PRO A 295 -52.73 -24.36 13.88
N VAL A 296 -53.83 -25.10 13.74
CA VAL A 296 -54.77 -25.40 14.83
C VAL A 296 -55.08 -26.88 14.87
N GLN A 297 -55.06 -27.47 16.07
CA GLN A 297 -55.34 -28.90 16.24
C GLN A 297 -56.70 -29.31 15.66
N GLY A 298 -56.76 -30.54 15.16
CA GLY A 298 -57.95 -31.11 14.53
C GLY A 298 -58.02 -30.87 13.02
N GLY A 299 -56.86 -30.77 12.36
CA GLY A 299 -56.78 -30.64 10.90
C GLY A 299 -57.15 -29.25 10.39
N LYS A 300 -56.93 -28.20 11.20
CA LYS A 300 -57.39 -26.84 10.94
C LYS A 300 -56.24 -25.84 10.86
N MET A 301 -56.47 -24.72 10.18
CA MET A 301 -55.56 -23.58 10.20
C MET A 301 -56.31 -22.26 10.02
N THR A 302 -55.61 -21.18 10.32
CA THR A 302 -56.01 -19.82 9.97
C THR A 302 -54.87 -19.20 9.14
N VAL A 303 -55.21 -18.67 7.97
CA VAL A 303 -54.30 -17.79 7.21
C VAL A 303 -54.53 -16.37 7.67
N LEU A 304 -53.46 -15.60 7.87
CA LEU A 304 -53.46 -14.19 8.27
C LEU A 304 -52.63 -13.40 7.27
N ASP A 305 -53.16 -12.28 6.80
CA ASP A 305 -52.47 -11.39 5.86
C ASP A 305 -52.88 -9.94 6.13
N ALA A 306 -51.90 -9.08 6.39
CA ALA A 306 -52.13 -7.64 6.62
C ALA A 306 -51.83 -6.78 5.37
N THR A 307 -51.48 -7.38 4.24
CA THR A 307 -51.11 -6.67 3.00
C THR A 307 -52.32 -5.94 2.41
N GLY A 308 -52.24 -4.61 2.37
CA GLY A 308 -53.27 -3.74 1.79
C GLY A 308 -54.54 -3.60 2.64
N SER A 309 -55.06 -4.69 3.19
CA SER A 309 -56.16 -4.72 4.17
C SER A 309 -56.05 -5.95 5.05
N ALA A 310 -56.48 -5.85 6.30
CA ALA A 310 -56.48 -6.97 7.22
C ALA A 310 -57.37 -8.12 6.71
N TYR A 311 -56.79 -9.31 6.66
CA TYR A 311 -57.45 -10.55 6.28
C TYR A 311 -57.09 -11.66 7.25
N TRP A 312 -58.10 -12.47 7.53
CA TRP A 312 -57.91 -13.78 8.11
C TRP A 312 -58.98 -14.74 7.62
N THR A 313 -58.60 -16.01 7.49
CA THR A 313 -59.54 -17.07 7.18
C THR A 313 -60.64 -17.17 8.24
N GLY A 314 -61.87 -17.48 7.80
CA GLY A 314 -62.97 -17.75 8.71
C GLY A 314 -63.51 -16.49 9.37
N LYS A 315 -63.38 -15.35 8.70
CA LYS A 315 -63.98 -14.10 9.14
C LYS A 315 -65.50 -14.26 9.25
N SER A 316 -66.02 -14.22 10.48
CA SER A 316 -67.45 -14.39 10.74
C SER A 316 -68.24 -13.15 10.34
N LEU A 317 -69.28 -13.33 9.52
CA LEU A 317 -70.27 -12.29 9.19
C LEU A 317 -70.90 -11.67 10.45
N TRP A 318 -71.09 -12.46 11.51
CA TRP A 318 -71.63 -11.96 12.78
C TRP A 318 -70.60 -11.14 13.57
N GLY A 319 -69.32 -11.49 13.47
CA GLY A 319 -68.22 -10.70 14.03
C GLY A 319 -68.11 -9.31 13.38
N GLU A 320 -68.29 -9.24 12.05
CA GLU A 320 -68.33 -7.95 11.33
C GLU A 320 -69.55 -7.10 11.71
N VAL A 321 -70.74 -7.70 11.80
CA VAL A 321 -71.97 -6.98 12.18
C VAL A 321 -71.92 -6.46 13.61
N LEU A 322 -71.24 -7.19 14.51
CA LEU A 322 -71.12 -6.82 15.92
C LEU A 322 -69.85 -6.01 16.25
N GLY A 323 -68.95 -5.82 15.28
CA GLY A 323 -67.68 -5.11 15.48
C GLY A 323 -66.73 -5.83 16.43
N ILE A 324 -66.80 -7.18 16.51
CA ILE A 324 -65.91 -8.00 17.32
C ILE A 324 -65.07 -8.84 16.35
N PRO A 325 -63.84 -8.41 16.03
CA PRO A 325 -62.98 -9.16 15.13
C PRO A 325 -62.54 -10.44 15.85
N THR A 326 -62.98 -11.60 15.34
CA THR A 326 -62.57 -12.92 15.86
C THR A 326 -62.09 -13.79 14.71
N ILE A 327 -60.96 -14.46 14.88
CA ILE A 327 -60.51 -15.48 13.94
C ILE A 327 -61.23 -16.80 14.18
N GLU A 328 -61.59 -17.52 13.12
CA GLU A 328 -62.12 -18.88 13.19
C GLU A 328 -61.26 -19.81 12.34
N ALA A 329 -60.72 -20.87 12.97
CA ALA A 329 -59.91 -21.84 12.25
C ALA A 329 -60.79 -22.78 11.41
N LYS A 330 -60.39 -22.99 10.16
CA LYS A 330 -61.08 -23.84 9.19
C LYS A 330 -60.24 -25.06 8.81
N PRO A 331 -60.85 -26.14 8.29
CA PRO A 331 -60.10 -27.26 7.72
C PRO A 331 -59.03 -26.76 6.74
N VAL A 332 -57.82 -27.33 6.78
CA VAL A 332 -56.64 -26.83 6.02
C VAL A 332 -56.96 -26.49 4.57
N ARG A 333 -57.65 -27.38 3.85
CA ARG A 333 -57.99 -27.14 2.42
C ARG A 333 -59.05 -26.05 2.23
N GLU A 334 -60.02 -25.96 3.13
CA GLU A 334 -61.04 -24.90 3.07
C GLU A 334 -60.41 -23.54 3.33
N ALA A 335 -59.58 -23.44 4.37
CA ALA A 335 -58.82 -22.25 4.72
C ALA A 335 -57.93 -21.78 3.57
N TRP A 336 -57.23 -22.73 2.92
CA TRP A 336 -56.39 -22.44 1.78
C TRP A 336 -57.19 -21.93 0.59
N ASN A 337 -58.28 -22.62 0.22
CA ASN A 337 -59.09 -22.22 -0.93
C ASN A 337 -59.70 -20.83 -0.75
N GLU A 338 -60.21 -20.53 0.45
CA GLU A 338 -60.73 -19.20 0.79
C GLU A 338 -59.66 -18.11 0.62
N TYR A 339 -58.41 -18.41 0.99
CA TYR A 339 -57.31 -17.48 0.80
C TYR A 339 -56.88 -17.35 -0.67
N MET A 340 -56.84 -18.45 -1.42
CA MET A 340 -56.52 -18.43 -2.85
C MET A 340 -57.54 -17.64 -3.67
N GLU A 341 -58.82 -17.67 -3.29
CA GLU A 341 -59.86 -16.85 -3.91
C GLU A 341 -59.59 -15.34 -3.75
N ARG A 342 -58.90 -14.93 -2.69
CA ARG A 342 -58.53 -13.52 -2.45
C ARG A 342 -57.33 -13.08 -3.27
N ILE A 343 -56.30 -13.92 -3.37
CA ILE A 343 -55.04 -13.56 -4.07
C ILE A 343 -55.08 -13.88 -5.57
N GLU A 344 -56.21 -14.41 -6.04
CA GLU A 344 -56.59 -14.66 -7.44
C GLU A 344 -55.70 -15.65 -8.23
N GLU A 345 -54.58 -16.14 -7.68
CA GLU A 345 -53.68 -17.08 -8.35
C GLU A 345 -52.95 -18.03 -7.37
N PRO A 346 -52.75 -19.31 -7.74
CA PRO A 346 -52.03 -20.28 -6.92
C PRO A 346 -50.51 -20.03 -6.90
N PHE A 347 -49.82 -20.69 -5.97
CA PHE A 347 -48.36 -20.68 -5.88
C PHE A 347 -47.76 -21.96 -6.45
N ASP A 348 -46.67 -21.83 -7.21
CA ASP A 348 -45.94 -22.96 -7.79
C ASP A 348 -45.03 -23.62 -6.74
N LYS A 349 -44.43 -22.80 -5.88
CA LYS A 349 -43.55 -23.24 -4.80
C LYS A 349 -43.92 -22.54 -3.49
N ILE A 350 -43.90 -23.30 -2.40
CA ILE A 350 -44.17 -22.80 -1.05
C ILE A 350 -42.98 -23.12 -0.15
N GLU A 351 -42.54 -22.14 0.62
CA GLU A 351 -41.58 -22.29 1.70
C GLU A 351 -42.22 -21.87 3.03
N VAL A 352 -41.96 -22.62 4.10
CA VAL A 352 -42.54 -22.36 5.42
C VAL A 352 -41.43 -22.20 6.45
N TYR A 353 -41.49 -21.11 7.21
CA TYR A 353 -40.51 -20.75 8.20
C TYR A 353 -41.15 -20.66 9.59
N SER A 354 -40.45 -21.23 10.57
CA SER A 354 -40.66 -20.96 11.99
C SER A 354 -39.50 -20.08 12.44
N ILE A 355 -39.77 -18.97 13.12
CA ILE A 355 -38.73 -18.05 13.57
C ILE A 355 -38.83 -17.92 15.09
N ASP A 356 -37.73 -18.20 15.76
CA ASP A 356 -37.57 -18.05 17.20
C ASP A 356 -36.29 -17.25 17.53
N GLU A 357 -35.94 -17.15 18.81
CA GLU A 357 -34.76 -16.42 19.28
C GLU A 357 -33.41 -16.96 18.76
N TYR A 358 -33.38 -18.20 18.25
CA TYR A 358 -32.20 -18.82 17.65
C TYR A 358 -32.14 -18.59 16.13
N GLY A 359 -33.20 -18.04 15.54
CA GLY A 359 -33.28 -17.65 14.15
C GLY A 359 -34.32 -18.45 13.34
N PRO A 360 -34.30 -18.32 12.00
CA PRO A 360 -35.26 -18.98 11.14
C PRO A 360 -34.94 -20.47 10.95
N ILE A 361 -35.97 -21.30 11.07
CA ILE A 361 -35.95 -22.73 10.74
C ILE A 361 -36.92 -22.94 9.57
N LYS A 362 -36.39 -23.35 8.40
CA LYS A 362 -37.20 -23.80 7.27
C LYS A 362 -37.85 -25.14 7.63
N ARG A 363 -39.17 -25.14 7.79
CA ARG A 363 -39.98 -26.30 8.18
C ARG A 363 -40.46 -27.12 6.99
N PHE A 364 -40.66 -26.47 5.86
CA PHE A 364 -41.16 -27.09 4.64
C PHE A 364 -40.67 -26.32 3.40
N GLU A 365 -40.49 -27.05 2.30
CA GLU A 365 -40.28 -26.52 0.95
C GLU A 365 -40.85 -27.53 -0.05
N GLY A 366 -41.70 -27.08 -0.97
CA GLY A 366 -42.32 -27.96 -1.96
C GLY A 366 -43.46 -27.30 -2.74
N SER A 367 -44.22 -28.10 -3.47
CA SER A 367 -45.40 -27.66 -4.21
C SER A 367 -46.60 -27.37 -3.29
N GLN A 368 -47.61 -26.67 -3.81
CA GLN A 368 -48.87 -26.44 -3.09
C GLN A 368 -49.53 -27.72 -2.58
N ARG A 369 -49.56 -28.78 -3.40
CA ARG A 369 -50.15 -30.07 -3.00
C ARG A 369 -49.42 -30.68 -1.80
N GLU A 370 -48.10 -30.71 -1.86
CA GLU A 370 -47.24 -31.25 -0.79
C GLU A 370 -47.35 -30.41 0.48
N PHE A 371 -47.47 -29.08 0.34
CA PHE A 371 -47.69 -28.17 1.46
C PHE A 371 -49.01 -28.48 2.19
N LEU A 372 -50.10 -28.68 1.45
CA LEU A 372 -51.41 -28.98 2.07
C LEU A 372 -51.38 -30.33 2.79
N GLU A 373 -50.78 -31.36 2.18
CA GLU A 373 -50.57 -32.67 2.83
C GLU A 373 -49.71 -32.55 4.08
N TRP A 374 -48.64 -31.76 4.03
CA TRP A 374 -47.78 -31.51 5.19
C TRP A 374 -48.54 -30.77 6.31
N MET A 375 -49.32 -29.74 5.98
CA MET A 375 -50.07 -28.96 6.95
C MET A 375 -51.19 -29.76 7.61
N GLU A 376 -51.89 -30.62 6.87
CA GLU A 376 -52.85 -31.58 7.42
C GLU A 376 -52.18 -32.49 8.46
N ASN A 377 -51.02 -33.06 8.13
CA ASN A 377 -50.25 -33.89 9.07
C ASN A 377 -49.74 -33.13 10.31
N VAL A 378 -49.40 -31.85 10.16
CA VAL A 378 -48.96 -31.00 11.28
C VAL A 378 -50.11 -30.67 12.22
N THR A 379 -51.32 -30.49 11.69
CA THR A 379 -52.51 -30.04 12.43
C THR A 379 -53.38 -31.19 12.96
N GLU A 380 -53.16 -32.42 12.50
CA GLU A 380 -53.76 -33.63 13.08
C GLU A 380 -53.09 -34.09 14.40
N ARG A 381 -51.85 -33.67 14.63
CA ARG A 381 -51.08 -33.96 15.85
C ARG A 381 -51.33 -32.90 16.92
#